data_AF-A0A7S0SUE0-F1
#
_entry.id   AF-A0A7S0SUE0-F1
#
_cell.length_a   1.000
_cell.length_b   1.000
_cell.length_c   1.000
_cell.angle_alpha   90.00
_cell.angle_beta   90.00
_cell.angle_gamma   90.00
#
_symmetry.space_group_name_H-M   'P 1'
#
loop_
_entity.id
_entity.type
_entity.pdbx_description
1 polymer ?
#
loop_
_entity_poly.entity_id
_entity_poly.type
_entity_poly.pdbx_seq_one_letter_code
_entity_poly.pdbx_strand_id
1 'polypeptide(L)'
;MNGLGLQAGSSGPWINKFDSSIYQFSSHPYTLYNNFEYNWLIKYSSLASFGHTDISITPLYIKSIRIPLIRCDIINMTRYVHHHYDYSKDGHTRTYTMNVINNDTITNDTIAYYNNEPHISTLQATFNNSGTKLTSPVDKSSVISLDQGYHINNNHVVKVGLFRDKDSFFIPYTMTYGVTLISILRLGLIQQQQSKYFKSFLKLNLYEDMAPWNIVVTGQTVDYIDFDTKEFIFDQDIPKAYQIMSVLMNYKRTVEDFKRCGAKSSTVYGLPYVSDCIGKVDSSLKCSDMKKPVPCGDGTCHSDYISCLRSMAGNN
;
A
#
# COMPACT_ATOMS: atom_id res chain seq x y z
N MET A 1 -24.06 -58.21 46.63
CA MET A 1 -24.02 -58.80 45.28
C MET A 1 -25.26 -58.37 44.52
N ASN A 2 -25.09 -58.20 43.20
CA ASN A 2 -26.08 -57.88 42.17
C ASN A 2 -26.37 -56.39 41.99
N GLY A 3 -25.84 -55.89 40.87
CA GLY A 3 -25.91 -54.52 40.41
C GLY A 3 -27.29 -54.17 39.87
N LEU A 4 -27.69 -52.94 40.16
CA LEU A 4 -28.79 -52.26 39.52
C LEU A 4 -28.25 -51.62 38.23
N GLY A 5 -28.45 -52.31 37.12
CA GLY A 5 -28.25 -51.74 35.78
C GLY A 5 -29.30 -50.67 35.52
N LEU A 6 -28.88 -49.41 35.52
CA LEU A 6 -29.65 -48.29 34.99
C LEU A 6 -29.75 -48.45 33.46
N GLN A 7 -30.93 -48.81 32.98
CA GLN A 7 -31.30 -48.68 31.57
C GLN A 7 -31.36 -47.18 31.23
N ALA A 8 -30.40 -46.71 30.44
CA ALA A 8 -30.50 -45.42 29.79
C ALA A 8 -31.57 -45.49 28.69
N GLY A 9 -32.52 -44.56 28.78
CA GLY A 9 -33.70 -44.49 27.92
C GLY A 9 -33.39 -44.30 26.45
N SER A 10 -34.37 -44.72 25.66
CA SER A 10 -34.57 -44.47 24.24
C SER A 10 -34.05 -43.11 23.77
N SER A 11 -32.95 -43.12 23.00
CA SER A 11 -32.57 -42.00 22.14
C SER A 11 -33.51 -41.95 20.93
N GLY A 12 -34.19 -40.81 20.77
CA GLY A 12 -35.05 -40.52 19.62
C GLY A 12 -34.28 -40.49 18.29
N PRO A 13 -35.00 -40.49 17.16
CA PRO A 13 -34.45 -40.66 15.83
C PRO A 13 -33.91 -39.32 15.27
N TRP A 14 -32.84 -38.80 15.86
CA TRP A 14 -32.15 -37.60 15.34
C TRP A 14 -30.63 -37.70 15.42
N ILE A 15 -30.08 -38.91 15.30
CA ILE A 15 -28.71 -39.03 14.79
C ILE A 15 -28.83 -38.97 13.28
N ASN A 16 -28.74 -37.76 12.73
CA ASN A 16 -28.43 -37.59 11.31
C ASN A 16 -27.18 -38.42 11.04
N LYS A 17 -27.35 -39.57 10.37
CA LYS A 17 -26.25 -40.22 9.68
C LYS A 17 -25.73 -39.18 8.70
N PHE A 18 -24.66 -38.49 9.09
CA PHE A 18 -23.90 -37.69 8.15
C PHE A 18 -23.46 -38.65 7.07
N ASP A 19 -24.10 -38.57 5.92
CA ASP A 19 -23.69 -39.32 4.76
C ASP A 19 -22.35 -38.74 4.29
N SER A 20 -21.27 -39.42 4.67
CA SER A 20 -19.92 -39.04 4.29
C SER A 20 -19.71 -39.16 2.78
N SER A 21 -20.61 -39.83 2.04
CA SER A 21 -20.54 -39.96 0.58
C SER A 21 -20.59 -38.62 -0.14
N ILE A 22 -21.26 -37.61 0.44
CA ILE A 22 -21.41 -36.27 -0.16
C ILE A 22 -20.10 -35.47 -0.09
N TYR A 23 -19.23 -35.79 0.88
CA TYR A 23 -17.92 -35.16 1.05
C TYR A 23 -16.78 -36.01 0.47
N GLN A 24 -17.08 -37.13 -0.18
CA GLN A 24 -16.07 -37.90 -0.88
C GLN A 24 -15.59 -37.13 -2.10
N PHE A 25 -14.27 -37.17 -2.34
CA PHE A 25 -13.66 -36.50 -3.49
C PHE A 25 -14.22 -37.01 -4.84
N SER A 26 -14.68 -38.27 -4.89
CA SER A 26 -15.38 -38.88 -6.02
C SER A 26 -16.76 -38.26 -6.31
N SER A 27 -17.37 -37.65 -5.29
CA SER A 27 -18.66 -36.95 -5.38
C SER A 27 -18.48 -35.45 -5.63
N HIS A 28 -17.24 -34.94 -5.63
CA HIS A 28 -16.96 -33.57 -6.02
C HIS A 28 -17.34 -33.40 -7.50
N PRO A 29 -18.17 -32.40 -7.88
CA PRO A 29 -18.59 -32.21 -9.26
C PRO A 29 -17.46 -31.53 -10.05
N TYR A 30 -16.31 -32.20 -10.15
CA TYR A 30 -15.08 -31.71 -10.76
C TYR A 30 -15.33 -31.15 -12.17
N THR A 31 -16.23 -31.76 -12.95
CA THR A 31 -16.60 -31.29 -14.29
C THR A 31 -17.23 -29.89 -14.27
N LEU A 32 -18.02 -29.54 -13.24
CA LEU A 32 -18.60 -28.19 -13.09
C LEU A 32 -17.56 -27.14 -12.68
N TYR A 33 -16.51 -27.58 -11.98
CA TYR A 33 -15.43 -26.71 -11.51
C TYR A 33 -14.18 -26.78 -12.41
N ASN A 34 -14.25 -27.51 -13.52
CA ASN A 34 -13.13 -27.61 -14.43
C ASN A 34 -12.84 -26.23 -15.03
N ASN A 35 -11.61 -25.75 -14.85
CA ASN A 35 -11.18 -24.40 -15.23
C ASN A 35 -12.05 -23.29 -14.59
N PHE A 36 -12.65 -23.54 -13.42
CA PHE A 36 -13.42 -22.54 -12.68
C PHE A 36 -12.60 -21.27 -12.48
N GLU A 37 -11.35 -21.40 -12.08
CA GLU A 37 -10.40 -20.32 -11.87
C GLU A 37 -10.20 -19.45 -13.12
N TYR A 38 -10.11 -20.09 -14.28
CA TYR A 38 -9.96 -19.41 -15.58
C TYR A 38 -11.24 -18.65 -15.94
N ASN A 39 -12.39 -19.32 -15.90
CA ASN A 39 -13.69 -18.75 -16.23
C ASN A 39 -14.06 -17.60 -15.29
N TRP A 40 -13.74 -17.76 -14.00
CA TRP A 40 -13.94 -16.73 -12.99
C TRP A 40 -13.08 -15.51 -13.27
N LEU A 41 -11.76 -15.67 -13.46
CA LEU A 41 -10.86 -14.54 -13.73
C LEU A 41 -11.22 -13.79 -15.01
N ILE A 42 -11.53 -14.48 -16.11
CA ILE A 42 -11.91 -13.82 -17.37
C ILE A 42 -13.19 -13.02 -17.20
N LYS A 43 -14.19 -13.61 -16.53
CA LYS A 43 -15.43 -12.89 -16.22
C LYS A 43 -15.15 -11.62 -15.43
N TYR A 44 -14.28 -11.65 -14.41
CA TYR A 44 -13.97 -10.44 -13.64
C TYR A 44 -13.08 -9.44 -14.37
N SER A 45 -12.19 -9.89 -15.26
CA SER A 45 -11.34 -8.98 -16.05
C SER A 45 -12.15 -8.07 -16.99
N SER A 46 -13.30 -8.56 -17.47
CA SER A 46 -14.20 -7.85 -18.38
C SER A 46 -15.26 -6.97 -17.70
N LEU A 47 -15.37 -7.01 -16.37
CA LEU A 47 -16.44 -6.35 -15.62
C LEU A 47 -16.13 -4.92 -15.15
N ALA A 48 -14.94 -4.39 -15.46
CA ALA A 48 -14.58 -3.10 -14.93
C ALA A 48 -15.35 -1.96 -15.59
N SER A 49 -15.99 -1.14 -14.76
CA SER A 49 -16.80 0.01 -15.17
C SER A 49 -15.98 1.15 -15.78
N PHE A 50 -14.66 1.21 -15.51
CA PHE A 50 -13.76 2.22 -16.07
C PHE A 50 -12.40 1.62 -16.44
N GLY A 51 -12.00 1.81 -17.70
CA GLY A 51 -10.76 1.28 -18.27
C GLY A 51 -10.90 -0.17 -18.77
N HIS A 52 -9.77 -0.83 -18.99
CA HIS A 52 -9.68 -2.15 -19.63
C HIS A 52 -8.63 -3.04 -18.95
N THR A 53 -8.83 -4.36 -18.97
CA THR A 53 -7.81 -5.35 -18.53
C THR A 53 -7.87 -6.56 -19.44
N ASP A 54 -6.77 -6.77 -20.17
CA ASP A 54 -6.43 -8.02 -20.83
C ASP A 54 -5.51 -8.85 -19.94
N ILE A 55 -5.83 -10.13 -19.82
CA ILE A 55 -5.03 -11.11 -19.10
C ILE A 55 -4.68 -12.32 -19.97
N SER A 56 -3.55 -12.93 -19.67
CA SER A 56 -3.19 -14.27 -20.11
C SER A 56 -3.20 -15.20 -18.91
N ILE A 57 -3.80 -16.39 -19.07
CA ILE A 57 -3.88 -17.39 -18.01
C ILE A 57 -3.18 -18.66 -18.48
N THR A 58 -2.17 -19.09 -17.73
CA THR A 58 -1.36 -20.26 -18.04
C THR A 58 -1.41 -21.27 -16.89
N PRO A 59 -1.84 -22.53 -17.14
CA PRO A 59 -1.77 -23.59 -16.13
C PRO A 59 -0.32 -23.92 -15.80
N LEU A 60 -0.04 -24.21 -14.53
CA LEU A 60 1.31 -24.58 -14.08
C LEU A 60 1.48 -26.10 -14.03
N TYR A 61 2.69 -26.56 -14.34
CA TYR A 61 3.04 -27.97 -14.36
C TYR A 61 4.33 -28.23 -13.57
N ILE A 62 4.38 -29.32 -12.81
CA ILE A 62 5.59 -29.85 -12.19
C ILE A 62 5.81 -31.26 -12.74
N LYS A 63 6.95 -31.50 -13.40
CA LYS A 63 7.27 -32.79 -14.04
C LYS A 63 6.12 -33.30 -14.94
N SER A 64 5.56 -32.41 -15.76
CA SER A 64 4.42 -32.65 -16.65
C SER A 64 3.07 -32.93 -15.95
N ILE A 65 3.00 -32.85 -14.62
CA ILE A 65 1.76 -32.97 -13.87
C ILE A 65 1.20 -31.56 -13.62
N ARG A 66 -0.03 -31.29 -14.06
CA ARG A 66 -0.72 -30.02 -13.77
C ARG A 66 -0.87 -29.88 -12.26
N ILE A 67 -0.42 -28.76 -11.71
CA ILE A 67 -0.69 -28.40 -10.31
C ILE A 67 -1.96 -27.54 -10.24
N PRO A 68 -2.68 -27.51 -9.11
CA PRO A 68 -3.90 -26.72 -8.94
C PRO A 68 -3.60 -25.23 -8.74
N LEU A 69 -2.67 -24.70 -9.53
CA LEU A 69 -2.28 -23.29 -9.58
C LEU A 69 -2.29 -22.84 -11.04
N ILE A 70 -2.75 -21.62 -11.24
CA ILE A 70 -2.67 -20.93 -12.52
C ILE A 70 -1.82 -19.69 -12.35
N ARG A 71 -1.11 -19.34 -13.42
CA ARG A 71 -0.47 -18.05 -13.58
C ARG A 71 -1.44 -17.14 -14.33
N CYS A 72 -1.60 -15.90 -13.85
CA CYS A 72 -2.37 -14.87 -14.51
C CYS A 72 -1.46 -13.66 -14.74
N ASP A 73 -1.17 -13.36 -15.99
CA ASP A 73 -0.36 -12.21 -16.40
C ASP A 73 -1.26 -11.11 -16.96
N ILE A 74 -1.05 -9.86 -16.54
CA ILE A 74 -1.71 -8.71 -17.15
C ILE A 74 -0.96 -8.40 -18.45
N ILE A 75 -1.66 -8.47 -19.58
CA ILE A 75 -1.10 -8.19 -20.91
C ILE A 75 -1.23 -6.71 -21.22
N ASN A 76 -2.40 -6.15 -21.00
CA ASN A 76 -2.66 -4.74 -21.17
C ASN A 76 -3.69 -4.31 -20.13
N MET A 77 -3.47 -3.21 -19.44
CA MET A 77 -4.44 -2.69 -18.51
C MET A 77 -4.36 -1.17 -18.47
N THR A 78 -5.52 -0.55 -18.48
CA THR A 78 -5.71 0.85 -18.12
C THR A 78 -6.76 0.92 -17.01
N ARG A 79 -6.41 1.54 -15.88
CA ARG A 79 -7.32 1.70 -14.73
C ARG A 79 -7.24 3.10 -14.18
N TYR A 80 -8.39 3.72 -13.97
CA TYR A 80 -8.48 4.95 -13.19
C TYR A 80 -8.50 4.60 -11.71
N VAL A 81 -7.59 5.19 -10.96
CA VAL A 81 -7.40 4.90 -9.53
C VAL A 81 -7.32 6.20 -8.75
N HIS A 82 -7.80 6.15 -7.51
CA HIS A 82 -7.59 7.24 -6.56
C HIS A 82 -6.27 7.06 -5.84
N HIS A 83 -5.75 8.15 -5.29
CA HIS A 83 -4.53 8.15 -4.49
C HIS A 83 -4.58 7.17 -3.32
N HIS A 84 -5.73 7.08 -2.66
CA HIS A 84 -5.94 6.17 -1.56
C HIS A 84 -6.94 5.08 -1.93
N TYR A 85 -6.80 3.92 -1.29
CA TYR A 85 -7.72 2.80 -1.49
C TYR A 85 -9.15 3.13 -1.05
N ASP A 86 -9.33 3.84 0.07
CA ASP A 86 -10.65 4.21 0.61
C ASP A 86 -10.90 5.71 0.48
N TYR A 87 -10.67 6.21 -0.76
CA TYR A 87 -10.66 7.64 -1.10
C TYR A 87 -11.91 8.41 -0.65
N SER A 88 -13.02 7.70 -0.43
CA SER A 88 -14.28 8.28 0.02
C SER A 88 -14.22 8.81 1.45
N LYS A 89 -13.27 8.35 2.27
CA LYS A 89 -13.17 8.68 3.71
C LYS A 89 -12.09 9.69 4.07
N ASP A 90 -11.09 9.86 3.21
CA ASP A 90 -9.85 10.58 3.50
C ASP A 90 -9.76 11.94 2.79
N GLY A 91 -10.75 12.29 1.97
CA GLY A 91 -10.90 13.63 1.40
C GLY A 91 -9.83 14.00 0.35
N HIS A 92 -9.00 13.04 -0.06
CA HIS A 92 -7.99 13.24 -1.08
C HIS A 92 -8.62 13.14 -2.48
N THR A 93 -8.52 14.21 -3.27
CA THR A 93 -9.08 14.28 -4.63
C THR A 93 -8.09 13.90 -5.72
N ARG A 94 -6.86 13.49 -5.34
CA ARG A 94 -5.82 13.08 -6.29
C ARG A 94 -6.22 11.78 -6.99
N THR A 95 -6.14 11.78 -8.31
CA THR A 95 -6.44 10.63 -9.17
C THR A 95 -5.28 10.36 -10.13
N TYR A 96 -5.21 9.11 -10.57
CA TYR A 96 -4.18 8.60 -11.45
C TYR A 96 -4.78 7.65 -12.47
N THR A 97 -4.11 7.53 -13.61
CA THR A 97 -4.35 6.49 -14.59
C THR A 97 -3.20 5.48 -14.55
N MET A 98 -3.50 4.27 -14.07
CA MET A 98 -2.56 3.15 -14.07
C MET A 98 -2.53 2.48 -15.43
N ASN A 99 -1.32 2.26 -15.94
CA ASN A 99 -1.07 1.54 -17.18
C ASN A 99 -0.11 0.36 -16.93
N VAL A 100 -0.50 -0.81 -17.45
CA VAL A 100 0.35 -2.00 -17.55
C VAL A 100 0.34 -2.44 -19.00
N ILE A 101 1.51 -2.60 -19.61
CA ILE A 101 1.62 -2.99 -21.01
C ILE A 101 2.73 -4.04 -21.14
N ASN A 102 2.39 -5.22 -21.64
CA ASN A 102 3.38 -6.18 -22.14
C ASN A 102 3.92 -5.69 -23.48
N ASN A 103 5.24 -5.57 -23.60
CA ASN A 103 5.90 -5.04 -24.79
C ASN A 103 6.67 -6.15 -25.51
N ASP A 104 6.00 -6.80 -26.46
CA ASP A 104 6.57 -7.91 -27.23
C ASP A 104 7.77 -7.49 -28.09
N THR A 105 7.80 -6.25 -28.58
CA THR A 105 8.93 -5.74 -29.37
C THR A 105 10.19 -5.68 -28.52
N ILE A 106 10.14 -5.00 -27.38
CA ILE A 106 11.29 -4.90 -26.47
C ILE A 106 11.65 -6.29 -25.90
N THR A 107 10.66 -7.16 -25.68
CA THR A 107 10.89 -8.55 -25.27
C THR A 107 11.73 -9.30 -26.30
N ASN A 108 11.34 -9.27 -27.58
CA ASN A 108 12.04 -9.95 -28.66
C ASN A 108 13.43 -9.35 -28.89
N ASP A 109 13.57 -8.02 -28.82
CA ASP A 109 14.87 -7.35 -28.93
C ASP A 109 15.81 -7.76 -27.80
N THR A 110 15.28 -7.89 -26.57
CA THR A 110 16.03 -8.37 -25.40
C THR A 110 16.48 -9.83 -25.59
N ILE A 111 15.59 -10.71 -26.07
CA ILE A 111 15.93 -12.12 -26.36
C ILE A 111 17.03 -12.19 -27.43
N ALA A 112 16.88 -11.45 -28.52
CA ALA A 112 17.84 -11.43 -29.63
C ALA A 112 19.22 -10.93 -29.19
N TYR A 113 19.26 -9.87 -28.36
CA TYR A 113 20.49 -9.31 -27.82
C TYR A 113 21.29 -10.33 -27.00
N TYR A 114 20.62 -11.17 -26.21
CA TYR A 114 21.26 -12.22 -25.42
C TYR A 114 21.37 -13.56 -26.16
N ASN A 115 21.71 -13.52 -27.45
CA ASN A 115 21.93 -14.72 -28.29
C ASN A 115 20.75 -15.70 -28.32
N ASN A 116 19.51 -15.17 -28.35
CA ASN A 116 18.29 -15.96 -28.26
C ASN A 116 18.13 -16.74 -26.95
N GLU A 117 18.58 -16.16 -25.83
CA GLU A 117 18.31 -16.70 -24.49
C GLU A 117 16.78 -16.90 -24.33
N PRO A 118 16.29 -18.15 -24.23
CA PRO A 118 14.85 -18.42 -24.21
C PRO A 118 14.18 -17.95 -22.92
N HIS A 119 14.98 -17.63 -21.89
CA HIS A 119 14.49 -17.26 -20.57
C HIS A 119 15.12 -15.96 -20.08
N ILE A 120 14.69 -14.82 -20.63
CA ILE A 120 15.11 -13.50 -20.15
C ILE A 120 14.76 -13.27 -18.66
N SER A 121 13.85 -14.06 -18.06
CA SER A 121 13.62 -14.05 -16.61
C SER A 121 14.84 -14.40 -15.76
N THR A 122 15.90 -14.97 -16.35
CA THR A 122 17.15 -15.29 -15.65
C THR A 122 18.14 -14.12 -15.59
N LEU A 123 17.88 -13.04 -16.33
CA LEU A 123 18.72 -11.85 -16.35
C LEU A 123 18.68 -11.15 -14.98
N GLN A 124 19.84 -10.64 -14.57
CA GLN A 124 19.92 -9.81 -13.36
C GLN A 124 19.45 -8.40 -13.68
N ALA A 125 18.47 -7.91 -12.92
CA ALA A 125 17.96 -6.55 -13.05
C ALA A 125 18.53 -5.66 -11.94
N THR A 126 19.08 -4.51 -12.32
CA THR A 126 19.46 -3.44 -11.39
C THR A 126 18.70 -2.17 -11.75
N PHE A 127 18.17 -1.50 -10.73
CA PHE A 127 17.27 -0.37 -10.90
C PHE A 127 17.94 0.93 -10.49
N ASN A 128 17.75 1.98 -11.27
CA ASN A 128 18.18 3.33 -10.93
C ASN A 128 17.15 4.36 -11.40
N ASN A 129 17.42 5.63 -11.10
CA ASN A 129 16.54 6.74 -11.48
C ASN A 129 16.41 6.94 -13.00
N SER A 130 17.21 6.28 -13.83
CA SER A 130 17.11 6.36 -15.30
C SER A 130 16.35 5.18 -15.90
N GLY A 131 16.14 4.10 -15.15
CA GLY A 131 15.44 2.90 -15.61
C GLY A 131 16.03 1.60 -15.06
N THR A 132 15.89 0.53 -15.84
CA THR A 132 16.30 -0.83 -15.45
C THR A 132 17.46 -1.29 -16.31
N LYS A 133 18.57 -1.68 -15.69
CA LYS A 133 19.68 -2.33 -16.38
C LYS A 133 19.58 -3.84 -16.23
N LEU A 134 19.60 -4.52 -17.35
CA LEU A 134 19.61 -5.98 -17.44
C LEU A 134 21.01 -6.45 -17.77
N THR A 135 21.48 -7.47 -17.05
CA THR A 135 22.79 -8.09 -17.26
C THR A 135 22.65 -9.61 -17.32
N SER A 136 23.36 -10.26 -18.24
CA SER A 136 23.41 -11.72 -18.26
C SER A 136 24.21 -12.27 -17.07
N PRO A 137 23.73 -13.34 -16.41
CA PRO A 137 24.49 -14.00 -15.36
C PRO A 137 25.76 -14.69 -15.88
N VAL A 138 25.80 -15.04 -17.18
CA VAL A 138 26.91 -15.73 -17.82
C VAL A 138 27.89 -14.75 -18.44
N ASP A 139 27.39 -13.73 -19.15
CA ASP A 139 28.20 -12.68 -19.75
C ASP A 139 27.86 -11.31 -19.15
N LYS A 140 28.65 -10.90 -18.16
CA LYS A 140 28.46 -9.62 -17.47
C LYS A 140 28.78 -8.39 -18.33
N SER A 141 29.40 -8.57 -19.50
CA SER A 141 29.71 -7.45 -20.42
C SER A 141 28.50 -7.05 -21.26
N SER A 142 27.58 -7.97 -21.48
CA SER A 142 26.31 -7.73 -22.16
C SER A 142 25.32 -7.05 -21.21
N VAL A 143 25.04 -5.77 -21.47
CA VAL A 143 24.10 -4.95 -20.67
C VAL A 143 23.09 -4.25 -21.57
N ILE A 144 21.80 -4.41 -21.27
CA ILE A 144 20.70 -3.63 -21.88
C ILE A 144 20.18 -2.64 -20.84
N SER A 145 19.91 -1.41 -21.27
CA SER A 145 19.20 -0.43 -20.45
C SER A 145 17.77 -0.28 -20.99
N LEU A 146 16.80 -0.49 -20.11
CA LEU A 146 15.38 -0.24 -20.35
C LEU A 146 14.99 1.10 -19.70
N ASP A 147 14.06 1.81 -20.34
CA ASP A 147 13.53 3.06 -19.80
C ASP A 147 12.79 2.86 -18.46
N GLN A 148 12.54 3.96 -17.76
CA GLN A 148 11.74 3.95 -16.54
C GLN A 148 10.38 3.24 -16.69
N GLY A 149 10.05 2.43 -15.69
CA GLY A 149 8.80 1.66 -15.64
C GLY A 149 8.85 0.34 -16.42
N TYR A 150 9.88 0.11 -17.24
CA TYR A 150 10.09 -1.18 -17.88
C TYR A 150 10.88 -2.14 -16.99
N HIS A 151 10.40 -3.37 -16.88
CA HIS A 151 11.09 -4.44 -16.19
C HIS A 151 10.70 -5.81 -16.74
N ILE A 152 11.49 -6.83 -16.40
CA ILE A 152 11.15 -8.21 -16.76
C ILE A 152 10.09 -8.74 -15.80
N ASN A 153 9.05 -9.33 -16.36
CA ASN A 153 8.10 -10.18 -15.65
C ASN A 153 7.91 -11.47 -16.47
N ASN A 154 8.51 -12.57 -16.00
CA ASN A 154 8.40 -13.92 -16.58
C ASN A 154 8.53 -13.98 -18.10
N ASN A 155 9.76 -13.76 -18.58
CA ASN A 155 10.11 -13.81 -19.99
C ASN A 155 9.45 -12.74 -20.87
N HIS A 156 8.79 -11.76 -20.27
CA HIS A 156 8.27 -10.59 -20.95
C HIS A 156 8.89 -9.33 -20.36
N VAL A 157 9.08 -8.32 -21.20
CA VAL A 157 9.36 -6.95 -20.77
C VAL A 157 8.03 -6.22 -20.67
N VAL A 158 7.68 -5.80 -19.45
CA VAL A 158 6.44 -5.10 -19.15
C VAL A 158 6.73 -3.66 -18.75
N LYS A 159 5.87 -2.73 -19.17
CA LYS A 159 5.84 -1.35 -18.68
C LYS A 159 4.76 -1.22 -17.63
N VAL A 160 5.11 -0.76 -16.44
CA VAL A 160 4.16 -0.47 -15.37
C VAL A 160 4.37 0.95 -14.86
N GLY A 161 3.28 1.70 -14.73
CA GLY A 161 3.34 3.01 -14.10
C GLY A 161 1.98 3.66 -13.91
N LEU A 162 2.01 4.76 -13.16
CA LEU A 162 0.88 5.67 -12.98
C LEU A 162 1.14 6.96 -13.74
N PHE A 163 0.09 7.54 -14.30
CA PHE A 163 0.08 8.92 -14.76
C PHE A 163 -0.79 9.72 -13.82
N ARG A 164 -0.23 10.78 -13.22
CA ARG A 164 -1.01 11.67 -12.36
C ARG A 164 -1.94 12.52 -13.22
N ASP A 165 -3.25 12.46 -12.98
CA ASP A 165 -4.21 13.08 -13.90
C ASP A 165 -4.10 14.61 -13.95
N LYS A 166 -3.59 15.23 -12.87
CA LYS A 166 -3.43 16.69 -12.76
C LYS A 166 -2.43 17.27 -13.77
N ASP A 167 -1.31 16.59 -13.99
CA ASP A 167 -0.16 17.11 -14.74
C ASP A 167 0.49 16.08 -15.68
N SER A 168 -0.12 14.90 -15.83
CA SER A 168 0.39 13.77 -16.59
C SER A 168 1.78 13.31 -16.17
N PHE A 169 2.21 13.63 -14.94
CA PHE A 169 3.50 13.19 -14.43
C PHE A 169 3.54 11.66 -14.35
N PHE A 170 4.56 11.07 -14.96
CA PHE A 170 4.74 9.63 -14.99
C PHE A 170 5.48 9.15 -13.73
N ILE A 171 4.84 8.23 -13.01
CA ILE A 171 5.39 7.59 -11.82
C ILE A 171 5.72 6.14 -12.20
N PRO A 172 7.00 5.81 -12.42
CA PRO A 172 7.40 4.50 -12.90
C PRO A 172 7.39 3.46 -11.77
N TYR A 173 6.82 2.29 -12.06
CA TYR A 173 6.99 1.12 -11.20
C TYR A 173 8.17 0.33 -11.74
N THR A 174 9.32 0.53 -11.11
CA THR A 174 10.60 -0.04 -11.56
C THR A 174 10.64 -1.55 -11.42
N MET A 175 9.97 -2.12 -10.41
CA MET A 175 9.81 -3.56 -10.26
C MET A 175 8.52 -3.87 -9.50
N THR A 176 7.81 -4.91 -9.91
CA THR A 176 6.69 -5.46 -9.14
C THR A 176 7.16 -6.69 -8.38
N TYR A 177 7.48 -6.56 -7.10
CA TYR A 177 8.12 -7.62 -6.28
C TYR A 177 7.42 -7.91 -4.95
N GLY A 178 6.31 -7.24 -4.67
CA GLY A 178 5.61 -7.36 -3.40
C GLY A 178 4.13 -7.08 -3.50
N VAL A 179 3.44 -7.28 -2.37
CA VAL A 179 2.02 -6.98 -2.21
C VAL A 179 1.89 -5.91 -1.14
N THR A 180 1.03 -4.91 -1.34
CA THR A 180 0.88 -3.83 -0.34
C THR A 180 0.46 -4.39 1.02
N LEU A 181 0.95 -3.77 2.09
CA LEU A 181 0.69 -4.19 3.46
C LEU A 181 -0.81 -4.13 3.76
N ILE A 182 -1.53 -3.11 3.28
CA ILE A 182 -2.99 -3.01 3.43
C ILE A 182 -3.73 -4.20 2.81
N SER A 183 -3.32 -4.68 1.64
CA SER A 183 -3.93 -5.85 1.00
C SER A 183 -3.74 -7.09 1.87
N ILE A 184 -2.52 -7.32 2.36
CA ILE A 184 -2.21 -8.48 3.19
C ILE A 184 -2.94 -8.43 4.54
N LEU A 185 -3.00 -7.25 5.18
CA LEU A 185 -3.75 -7.08 6.43
C LEU A 185 -5.23 -7.46 6.26
N ARG A 186 -5.83 -7.09 5.12
CA ARG A 186 -7.24 -7.41 4.80
C ARG A 186 -7.50 -8.85 4.40
N LEU A 187 -6.50 -9.55 3.88
CA LEU A 187 -6.61 -11.00 3.64
C LEU A 187 -6.72 -11.80 4.96
N GLY A 188 -6.47 -11.17 6.11
CA GLY A 188 -6.59 -11.81 7.42
C GLY A 188 -5.31 -12.57 7.76
N LEU A 189 -4.33 -11.84 8.30
CA LEU A 189 -3.09 -12.45 8.81
C LEU A 189 -3.30 -13.13 10.16
N ILE A 190 -2.67 -14.29 10.36
CA ILE A 190 -2.56 -14.87 11.70
C ILE A 190 -1.63 -14.02 12.59
N GLN A 191 -1.81 -14.10 13.91
CA GLN A 191 -1.08 -13.26 14.87
C GLN A 191 0.45 -13.31 14.72
N GLN A 192 0.99 -14.49 14.40
CA GLN A 192 2.43 -14.67 14.17
C GLN A 192 2.93 -13.86 12.97
N GLN A 193 2.18 -13.84 11.87
CA GLN A 193 2.51 -13.06 10.67
C GLN A 193 2.37 -11.56 10.94
N GLN A 194 1.29 -11.13 11.61
CA GLN A 194 1.11 -9.73 12.00
C GLN A 194 2.29 -9.23 12.84
N SER A 195 2.66 -9.99 13.87
CA SER A 195 3.77 -9.65 14.76
C SER A 195 5.09 -9.56 13.99
N LYS A 196 5.31 -10.43 13.02
CA LYS A 196 6.51 -10.45 12.20
C LYS A 196 6.60 -9.23 11.28
N TYR A 197 5.53 -8.92 10.55
CA TYR A 197 5.51 -7.75 9.67
C TYR A 197 5.54 -6.45 10.46
N PHE A 198 4.89 -6.38 11.63
CA PHE A 198 5.00 -5.23 12.52
C PHE A 198 6.44 -5.02 12.99
N LYS A 199 7.15 -6.08 13.39
CA LYS A 199 8.59 -5.98 13.73
C LYS A 199 9.45 -5.55 12.55
N SER A 200 9.09 -5.92 11.32
CA SER A 200 9.80 -5.45 10.13
C SER A 200 9.47 -3.99 9.81
N PHE A 201 8.22 -3.58 9.99
CA PHE A 201 7.76 -2.21 9.81
C PHE A 201 8.46 -1.24 10.74
N LEU A 202 8.63 -1.61 12.02
CA LEU A 202 9.35 -0.80 13.01
C LEU A 202 10.85 -0.59 12.70
N LYS A 203 11.41 -1.31 11.70
CA LYS A 203 12.79 -1.13 11.26
C LYS A 203 12.93 -0.20 10.06
N LEU A 204 11.82 0.18 9.44
CA LEU A 204 11.83 1.19 8.38
C LEU A 204 12.11 2.55 9.00
N ASN A 205 12.76 3.41 8.22
CA ASN A 205 12.83 4.83 8.55
C ASN A 205 11.43 5.45 8.56
N LEU A 206 11.26 6.59 9.22
CA LEU A 206 10.04 7.37 9.21
C LEU A 206 10.01 8.28 7.99
N TYR A 207 9.07 8.01 7.09
CA TYR A 207 8.84 8.77 5.86
C TYR A 207 7.63 9.70 5.98
N GLU A 208 7.55 10.72 5.12
CA GLU A 208 6.47 11.72 5.14
C GLU A 208 5.07 11.11 4.99
N ASP A 209 4.87 10.26 3.97
CA ASP A 209 3.59 9.59 3.69
C ASP A 209 3.66 8.09 4.02
N MET A 210 4.02 7.78 5.26
CA MET A 210 4.19 6.40 5.75
C MET A 210 2.85 5.74 6.09
N ALA A 211 2.08 5.39 5.05
CA ALA A 211 0.80 4.70 5.19
C ALA A 211 0.85 3.23 4.72
N PRO A 212 -0.06 2.35 5.17
CA PRO A 212 -0.03 0.91 4.82
C PRO A 212 -0.18 0.59 3.32
N TRP A 213 -0.66 1.52 2.50
CA TRP A 213 -0.70 1.37 1.04
C TRP A 213 0.63 1.70 0.36
N ASN A 214 1.48 2.52 0.99
CA ASN A 214 2.82 2.87 0.53
C ASN A 214 3.90 1.90 1.03
N ILE A 215 3.47 0.80 1.67
CA ILE A 215 4.35 -0.23 2.21
C ILE A 215 4.05 -1.54 1.50
N VAL A 216 5.08 -2.24 1.03
CA VAL A 216 4.95 -3.56 0.41
C VAL A 216 5.56 -4.64 1.29
N VAL A 217 4.98 -5.82 1.23
CA VAL A 217 5.50 -7.04 1.86
C VAL A 217 6.20 -7.87 0.79
N THR A 218 7.42 -8.29 1.10
CA THR A 218 8.30 -9.05 0.20
C THR A 218 8.79 -10.28 0.94
N GLY A 219 8.02 -11.36 0.86
CA GLY A 219 8.28 -12.57 1.62
C GLY A 219 8.16 -12.35 3.13
N GLN A 220 9.27 -12.11 3.81
CA GLN A 220 9.33 -12.00 5.28
C GLN A 220 9.54 -10.58 5.81
N THR A 221 9.81 -9.63 4.92
CA THR A 221 10.12 -8.23 5.25
C THR A 221 9.07 -7.30 4.66
N VAL A 222 9.11 -6.04 5.09
CA VAL A 222 8.37 -4.95 4.47
C VAL A 222 9.32 -3.88 3.97
N ASP A 223 8.89 -3.10 2.99
CA ASP A 223 9.65 -2.03 2.33
C ASP A 223 8.73 -0.83 2.01
N TYR A 224 9.31 0.37 1.91
CA TYR A 224 8.59 1.60 1.59
C TYR A 224 8.73 1.97 0.12
N ILE A 225 7.62 2.31 -0.55
CA ILE A 225 7.58 2.45 -2.01
C ILE A 225 6.97 3.75 -2.54
N ASP A 226 6.61 4.70 -1.68
CA ASP A 226 6.04 5.95 -2.20
C ASP A 226 7.09 6.73 -2.99
N PHE A 227 6.83 6.94 -4.27
CA PHE A 227 7.79 7.59 -5.16
C PHE A 227 7.99 9.05 -4.81
N ASP A 228 6.91 9.74 -4.40
CA ASP A 228 6.91 11.18 -4.15
C ASP A 228 7.67 11.54 -2.86
N THR A 229 7.69 10.65 -1.85
CA THR A 229 8.21 10.99 -0.51
C THR A 229 9.28 10.05 0.07
N LYS A 230 9.71 9.00 -0.65
CA LYS A 230 10.78 8.08 -0.20
C LYS A 230 12.13 8.73 0.17
N GLU A 231 12.38 9.96 -0.29
CA GLU A 231 13.63 10.68 0.01
C GLU A 231 13.52 11.55 1.28
N PHE A 232 12.31 11.77 1.81
CA PHE A 232 12.09 12.58 3.01
C PHE A 232 12.03 11.69 4.25
N ILE A 233 13.19 11.52 4.90
CA ILE A 233 13.38 10.71 6.10
C ILE A 233 13.46 11.60 7.34
N PHE A 234 12.67 11.30 8.37
CA PHE A 234 12.50 12.12 9.57
C PHE A 234 13.12 11.54 10.85
N ASP A 235 13.84 10.43 10.78
CA ASP A 235 14.38 9.74 11.97
C ASP A 235 15.19 10.66 12.89
N GLN A 236 16.00 11.54 12.29
CA GLN A 236 16.83 12.48 13.04
C GLN A 236 16.06 13.67 13.62
N ASP A 237 14.86 13.93 13.10
CA ASP A 237 14.02 15.04 13.53
C ASP A 237 13.03 14.63 14.61
N ILE A 238 12.75 13.34 14.77
CA ILE A 238 11.88 12.84 15.85
C ILE A 238 12.34 13.29 17.25
N PRO A 239 13.62 13.18 17.64
CA PRO A 239 14.05 13.69 18.94
C PRO A 239 13.79 15.19 19.11
N LYS A 240 13.99 15.98 18.05
CA LYS A 240 13.70 17.42 18.07
C LYS A 240 12.20 17.68 18.18
N ALA A 241 11.36 16.90 17.48
CA ALA A 241 9.92 16.99 17.58
C ALA A 241 9.45 16.73 19.02
N TYR A 242 10.00 15.71 19.69
CA TYR A 242 9.72 15.46 21.12
C TYR A 242 10.18 16.62 22.01
N GLN A 243 11.35 17.20 21.77
CA GLN A 243 11.82 18.36 22.53
C GLN A 243 10.90 19.57 22.33
N ILE A 244 10.52 19.87 21.07
CA ILE A 244 9.61 20.96 20.72
C ILE A 244 8.24 20.72 21.37
N MET A 245 7.67 19.52 21.26
CA MET A 245 6.41 19.17 21.93
C MET A 245 6.51 19.35 23.45
N SER A 246 7.64 18.96 24.07
CA SER A 246 7.87 19.15 25.50
C SER A 246 7.91 20.63 25.88
N VAL A 247 8.60 21.46 25.08
CA VAL A 247 8.63 22.92 25.26
C VAL A 247 7.22 23.51 25.13
N LEU A 248 6.45 23.08 24.13
CA LEU A 248 5.08 23.55 23.90
C LEU A 248 4.13 23.15 25.04
N MET A 249 4.26 21.93 25.58
CA MET A 249 3.48 21.47 26.74
C MET A 249 3.77 22.33 27.98
N ASN A 250 5.05 22.61 28.27
CA ASN A 250 5.44 23.47 29.39
C ASN A 250 4.97 24.91 29.18
N TYR A 251 5.13 25.44 27.96
CA TYR A 251 4.66 26.77 27.60
C TYR A 251 3.15 26.92 27.80
N LYS A 252 2.36 25.93 27.34
CA LYS A 252 0.91 25.88 27.58
C LYS A 252 0.61 25.98 29.08
N ARG A 253 1.26 25.15 29.90
CA ARG A 253 1.05 25.14 31.35
C ARG A 253 1.35 26.51 31.97
N THR A 254 2.45 27.16 31.57
CA THR A 254 2.79 28.51 32.05
C THR A 254 1.71 29.53 31.67
N VAL A 255 1.20 29.50 30.45
CA VAL A 255 0.12 30.38 30.00
C VAL A 255 -1.17 30.15 30.80
N GLU A 256 -1.51 28.89 31.09
CA GLU A 256 -2.64 28.53 31.96
C GLU A 256 -2.46 29.08 33.39
N ASP A 257 -1.24 29.01 33.94
CA ASP A 257 -0.92 29.53 35.27
C ASP A 257 -1.01 31.07 35.34
N PHE A 258 -0.75 31.76 34.22
CA PHE A 258 -1.07 33.19 34.05
C PHE A 258 -2.58 33.49 33.97
N LYS A 259 -3.44 32.46 34.05
CA LYS A 259 -4.90 32.54 33.86
C LYS A 259 -5.27 33.14 32.50
N ARG A 260 -4.45 32.91 31.48
CA ARG A 260 -4.72 33.31 30.10
C ARG A 260 -5.19 32.09 29.31
N CYS A 261 -6.10 32.32 28.35
CA CYS A 261 -6.52 31.38 27.30
C CYS A 261 -7.32 30.12 27.67
N GLY A 262 -7.44 29.70 28.94
CA GLY A 262 -8.31 28.58 29.31
C GLY A 262 -7.78 27.19 28.91
N ALA A 263 -8.61 26.15 29.09
CA ALA A 263 -8.19 24.74 29.11
C ALA A 263 -8.40 23.94 27.80
N LYS A 264 -9.08 24.48 26.79
CA LYS A 264 -9.26 23.75 25.51
C LYS A 264 -8.04 24.07 24.63
N SER A 265 -7.51 23.09 23.94
CA SER A 265 -6.28 23.27 23.15
C SER A 265 -6.19 22.12 22.15
N SER A 266 -6.48 22.40 20.89
CA SER A 266 -6.30 21.43 19.80
C SER A 266 -5.96 22.19 18.53
N THR A 267 -5.00 21.69 17.77
CA THR A 267 -4.76 22.16 16.40
C THR A 267 -5.83 21.61 15.45
N VAL A 268 -5.90 22.13 14.22
CA VAL A 268 -6.71 21.56 13.14
C VAL A 268 -6.36 20.11 12.81
N TYR A 269 -5.18 19.63 13.22
CA TYR A 269 -4.73 18.25 13.06
C TYR A 269 -5.01 17.36 14.28
N GLY A 270 -5.76 17.87 15.27
CA GLY A 270 -6.12 17.12 16.47
C GLY A 270 -4.92 16.77 17.36
N LEU A 271 -3.75 17.39 17.14
CA LEU A 271 -2.62 17.25 18.06
C LEU A 271 -3.04 17.88 19.39
N PRO A 272 -3.17 17.08 20.47
CA PRO A 272 -3.51 17.63 21.76
C PRO A 272 -2.37 18.55 22.22
N TYR A 273 -2.71 19.59 23.00
CA TYR A 273 -1.76 20.44 23.75
C TYR A 273 -1.16 21.68 23.04
N VAL A 274 -1.81 22.22 22.01
CA VAL A 274 -1.47 23.55 21.46
C VAL A 274 -2.71 24.48 21.56
N SER A 275 -2.54 25.60 22.27
CA SER A 275 -3.56 26.29 23.10
C SER A 275 -4.73 27.00 22.38
N ASP A 276 -5.85 27.15 23.10
CA ASP A 276 -6.99 28.06 22.83
C ASP A 276 -6.58 29.54 22.61
N CYS A 277 -5.35 29.95 22.97
CA CYS A 277 -4.89 31.34 22.73
C CYS A 277 -4.84 31.68 21.23
N ILE A 278 -4.76 30.66 20.40
CA ILE A 278 -4.46 30.76 18.98
C ILE A 278 -5.51 29.93 18.28
N GLY A 279 -6.58 30.59 17.87
CA GLY A 279 -7.72 29.93 17.27
C GLY A 279 -9.08 30.27 17.87
N LYS A 280 -9.18 31.13 18.91
CA LYS A 280 -10.44 31.87 19.13
C LYS A 280 -10.58 33.02 18.12
N VAL A 281 -10.33 32.70 16.85
CA VAL A 281 -10.69 33.54 15.73
C VAL A 281 -12.08 33.12 15.32
N ASP A 282 -12.90 34.09 14.98
CA ASP A 282 -14.07 33.88 14.15
C ASP A 282 -13.75 32.87 13.04
N SER A 283 -14.63 31.90 12.83
CA SER A 283 -14.43 30.68 12.03
C SER A 283 -14.02 30.88 10.55
N SER A 284 -13.80 32.12 10.14
CA SER A 284 -13.56 32.58 8.76
C SER A 284 -12.08 32.76 8.37
N LEU A 285 -11.14 32.89 9.32
CA LEU A 285 -9.73 33.12 8.99
C LEU A 285 -9.02 31.81 8.58
N LYS A 286 -8.67 31.69 7.29
CA LYS A 286 -7.91 30.55 6.75
C LYS A 286 -6.46 30.95 6.49
N CYS A 287 -5.52 30.28 7.14
CA CYS A 287 -4.08 30.45 6.91
C CYS A 287 -3.58 29.40 5.92
N SER A 288 -3.62 29.72 4.63
CA SER A 288 -3.20 28.82 3.54
C SER A 288 -1.70 28.87 3.24
N ASP A 289 -0.97 29.87 3.75
CA ASP A 289 0.48 29.97 3.61
C ASP A 289 1.18 29.09 4.65
N MET A 290 1.94 28.09 4.18
CA MET A 290 2.71 27.21 5.05
C MET A 290 3.80 27.93 5.85
N LYS A 291 4.25 29.12 5.44
CA LYS A 291 5.19 29.94 6.22
C LYS A 291 4.53 30.69 7.36
N LYS A 292 3.20 30.83 7.33
CA LYS A 292 2.39 31.48 8.35
C LYS A 292 1.14 30.66 8.66
N PRO A 293 1.29 29.43 9.19
CA PRO A 293 0.17 28.50 9.30
C PRO A 293 -0.73 28.81 10.50
N VAL A 294 -0.39 29.81 11.32
CA VAL A 294 -0.99 30.02 12.65
C VAL A 294 -2.04 31.13 12.60
N PRO A 295 -3.35 30.83 12.63
CA PRO A 295 -4.39 31.85 12.73
C PRO A 295 -4.39 32.49 14.11
N CYS A 296 -4.22 33.81 14.16
CA CYS A 296 -4.09 34.57 15.40
C CYS A 296 -5.33 35.41 15.71
N GLY A 297 -5.58 35.66 17.00
CA GLY A 297 -6.70 36.49 17.45
C GLY A 297 -6.61 37.97 17.04
N ASP A 298 -5.47 38.41 16.51
CA ASP A 298 -5.28 39.74 15.92
C ASP A 298 -5.83 39.87 14.49
N GLY A 299 -6.43 38.80 13.95
CA GLY A 299 -6.99 38.76 12.59
C GLY A 299 -5.98 38.44 11.49
N THR A 300 -4.73 38.10 11.83
CA THR A 300 -3.66 37.78 10.88
C THR A 300 -3.08 36.38 11.09
N CYS A 301 -2.37 35.89 10.08
CA CYS A 301 -1.66 34.61 10.14
C CYS A 301 -0.18 34.84 10.52
N HIS A 302 0.36 34.03 11.42
CA HIS A 302 1.72 34.13 11.93
C HIS A 302 2.53 32.86 11.68
N SER A 303 3.87 32.97 11.72
CA SER A 303 4.78 31.85 11.52
C SER A 303 4.73 30.82 12.64
N ASP A 304 4.44 31.27 13.87
CA ASP A 304 4.46 30.44 15.06
C ASP A 304 3.56 31.03 16.16
N TYR A 305 3.40 30.28 17.24
CA TYR A 305 2.54 30.66 18.36
C TYR A 305 3.09 31.84 19.17
N ILE A 306 4.43 32.01 19.21
CA ILE A 306 5.09 33.04 20.00
C ILE A 306 4.92 34.41 19.34
N SER A 307 5.07 34.47 18.01
CA SER A 307 4.86 35.68 17.21
C SER A 307 3.43 36.18 17.31
N CYS A 308 2.43 35.29 17.20
CA CYS A 308 1.04 35.65 17.46
C CYS A 308 0.82 36.22 18.87
N LEU A 309 1.35 35.56 19.91
CA LEU A 309 1.19 36.04 21.30
C LEU A 309 1.86 37.40 21.53
N ARG A 310 3.04 37.64 20.93
CA ARG A 310 3.71 38.94 20.96
C ARG A 310 2.88 40.02 20.25
N SER A 311 2.28 39.69 19.10
CA SER A 311 1.39 40.60 18.36
C SER A 311 0.18 41.01 19.21
N MET A 312 -0.48 40.02 19.83
CA MET A 312 -1.63 40.26 20.70
C MET A 312 -1.26 41.05 21.97
N ALA A 313 -0.04 40.91 22.48
CA ALA A 313 0.44 41.64 23.64
C ALA A 313 0.78 43.11 23.33
N GLY A 314 1.14 43.44 22.09
CA GLY A 314 1.47 44.81 21.64
C GLY A 314 0.25 45.67 21.28
N ASN A 315 -0.95 45.10 21.23
CA ASN A 315 -2.20 45.78 20.91
C ASN A 315 -3.01 46.21 22.16
N ASN A 316 -2.38 46.29 23.34
CA ASN A 316 -2.97 46.88 24.56
C ASN A 316 -2.45 48.30 24.77
#